data_AF-A0A2V6U974-F1
#
_entry.id   AF-A0A2V6U974-F1
#
_cell.length_a   1.000
_cell.length_b   1.000
_cell.length_c   1.000
_cell.angle_alpha   90.00
_cell.angle_beta   90.00
_cell.angle_gamma   90.00
#
_symmetry.space_group_name_H-M   'P 1'
#
loop_
_entity.id
_entity.type
_entity.pdbx_description
1 polymer ?
#
loop_
_entity_poly.entity_id
_entity_poly.type
_entity_poly.pdbx_seq_one_letter_code
_entity_poly.pdbx_strand_id
1 'polypeptide(L)'
;ADGRGRDMAFRALTSLNDERPLPFMRQVVASEAEPSYRLRAIQYLTAQGDRQSLPTLQMLMQSPTEQASIRDAAAQAYRTLGGK
;
A
#
# COMPACT_ATOMS: atom_id res chain seq x y z
N ALA A 1 -11.99 -20.20 -8.21
CA ALA A 1 -11.02 -20.42 -7.13
C ALA A 1 -10.93 -19.14 -6.30
N ASP A 2 -11.36 -19.25 -5.05
CA ASP A 2 -11.91 -18.22 -4.17
C ASP A 2 -11.02 -17.01 -3.86
N GLY A 3 -11.56 -15.81 -4.07
CA GLY A 3 -10.99 -14.56 -3.53
C GLY A 3 -10.84 -14.56 -2.00
N ARG A 4 -11.55 -15.45 -1.29
CA ARG A 4 -11.42 -15.65 0.17
C ARG A 4 -10.03 -16.12 0.59
N GLY A 5 -9.39 -16.97 -0.22
CA GLY A 5 -8.03 -17.43 0.06
C GLY A 5 -6.99 -16.31 -0.06
N ARG A 6 -7.18 -15.40 -1.03
CA ARG A 6 -6.31 -14.23 -1.21
C ARG A 6 -6.47 -13.22 -0.08
N ASP A 7 -7.69 -12.98 0.38
CA ASP A 7 -7.93 -12.05 1.50
C ASP A 7 -7.33 -12.57 2.81
N MET A 8 -7.44 -13.87 3.10
CA MET A 8 -6.78 -14.48 4.27
C MET A 8 -5.25 -14.42 4.18
N ALA A 9 -4.68 -14.75 3.02
CA ALA A 9 -3.23 -14.67 2.81
C ALA A 9 -2.71 -13.22 2.97
N PHE A 10 -3.43 -12.25 2.41
CA PHE A 10 -3.08 -10.84 2.53
C PHE A 10 -3.14 -10.38 3.99
N ARG A 11 -4.20 -10.75 4.74
CA ARG A 11 -4.31 -10.45 6.18
C ARG A 11 -3.18 -11.05 7.00
N ALA A 12 -2.85 -12.32 6.74
CA ALA A 12 -1.75 -13.00 7.42
C ALA A 12 -0.43 -12.26 7.22
N LEU A 13 -0.14 -11.85 5.97
CA LEU A 13 1.06 -11.07 5.65
C LEU A 13 1.09 -9.72 6.38
N THR A 14 -0.04 -9.03 6.51
CA THR A 14 -0.10 -7.75 7.23
C THR A 14 -0.05 -7.86 8.75
N SER A 15 -0.42 -9.03 9.31
CA SER A 15 -0.46 -9.27 10.75
C SER A 15 0.87 -9.74 11.31
N LEU A 16 1.72 -10.31 10.47
CA LEU A 16 3.10 -10.61 10.82
C LEU A 16 3.84 -9.28 10.78
N ASN A 17 4.19 -8.72 11.93
CA ASN A 17 4.97 -7.48 12.05
C ASN A 17 6.41 -7.69 11.59
N ASP A 18 6.55 -8.07 10.33
CA ASP A 18 7.72 -8.67 9.73
C ASP A 18 8.01 -7.91 8.43
N GLU A 19 9.26 -7.60 8.13
CA GLU A 19 9.60 -6.76 6.96
C GLU A 19 9.55 -7.54 5.64
N ARG A 20 9.45 -8.88 5.71
CA ARG A 20 9.38 -9.79 4.56
C ARG A 20 8.31 -9.42 3.50
N PRO A 21 7.12 -8.89 3.84
CA PRO A 21 6.11 -8.51 2.86
C PRO A 21 6.38 -7.18 2.15
N LEU A 22 7.36 -6.36 2.56
CA LEU A 22 7.58 -5.02 2.00
C LEU A 22 7.72 -4.97 0.47
N PRO A 23 8.51 -5.86 -0.19
CA PRO A 23 8.59 -5.89 -1.65
C PRO A 23 7.23 -6.20 -2.31
N PHE A 24 6.49 -7.16 -1.75
CA PHE A 24 5.18 -7.54 -2.26
C PHE A 24 4.15 -6.42 -2.07
N MET A 25 4.13 -5.76 -0.92
CA MET A 25 3.21 -4.66 -0.66
C MET A 25 3.46 -3.47 -1.59
N ARG A 26 4.73 -3.14 -1.88
CA ARG A 26 5.07 -2.13 -2.90
C ARG A 26 4.53 -2.48 -4.28
N GLN A 27 4.63 -3.75 -4.69
CA GLN A 27 4.04 -4.21 -5.95
C GLN A 27 2.51 -4.06 -5.95
N VAL A 28 1.85 -4.40 -4.83
CA VAL A 28 0.39 -4.25 -4.71
C VAL A 28 -0.01 -2.78 -4.85
N VAL A 29 0.69 -1.85 -4.19
CA VAL A 29 0.42 -0.41 -4.31
C VAL A 29 0.53 0.09 -5.76
N ALA A 30 1.53 -0.37 -6.50
CA ALA A 30 1.77 0.02 -7.89
C ALA A 30 0.90 -0.74 -8.93
N SER A 31 0.17 -1.77 -8.52
CA SER A 31 -0.63 -2.61 -9.40
C SER A 31 -2.06 -2.08 -9.62
N GLU A 32 -2.78 -2.66 -10.58
CA GLU A 32 -4.22 -2.48 -10.77
C GLU A 32 -5.08 -3.43 -9.91
N ALA A 33 -4.54 -3.87 -8.76
CA ALA A 33 -5.31 -4.67 -7.81
C ALA A 33 -6.55 -3.92 -7.30
N GLU A 34 -7.51 -4.67 -6.74
CA GLU A 34 -8.71 -4.08 -6.16
C GLU A 34 -8.31 -2.98 -5.15
N PRO A 35 -9.00 -1.82 -5.15
CA PRO A 35 -8.64 -0.68 -4.32
C PRO A 35 -8.49 -1.01 -2.85
N SER A 36 -9.29 -1.94 -2.33
CA SER A 36 -9.22 -2.46 -0.96
C SER A 36 -7.83 -3.00 -0.62
N TYR A 37 -7.22 -3.79 -1.51
CA TYR A 37 -5.87 -4.34 -1.30
C TYR A 37 -4.80 -3.26 -1.40
N ARG A 38 -4.95 -2.33 -2.36
CA ARG A 38 -4.02 -1.21 -2.54
C ARG A 38 -3.99 -0.29 -1.32
N LEU A 39 -5.15 0.09 -0.79
CA LEU A 39 -5.27 0.87 0.45
C LEU A 39 -4.58 0.17 1.61
N ARG A 40 -4.82 -1.13 1.77
CA ARG A 40 -4.24 -1.92 2.86
C ARG A 40 -2.72 -2.07 2.72
N ALA A 41 -2.22 -2.19 1.49
CA ALA A 41 -0.79 -2.16 1.22
C ALA A 41 -0.16 -0.79 1.52
N ILE A 42 -0.79 0.32 1.15
CA ILE A 42 -0.34 1.68 1.51
C ILE A 42 -0.24 1.84 3.03
N GLN A 43 -1.28 1.42 3.76
CA GLN A 43 -1.32 1.46 5.23
C GLN A 43 -0.20 0.62 5.85
N TYR A 44 0.02 -0.58 5.32
CA TYR A 44 1.10 -1.47 5.77
C TYR A 44 2.48 -0.82 5.59
N LEU A 45 2.79 -0.34 4.39
CA LEU A 45 4.09 0.31 4.10
C LEU A 45 4.30 1.54 4.99
N THR A 46 3.24 2.29 5.26
CA THR A 46 3.28 3.44 6.17
C THR A 46 3.60 3.02 7.60
N ALA A 47 2.92 1.97 8.11
CA ALA A 47 3.14 1.45 9.45
C ALA A 47 4.55 0.90 9.65
N GLN A 48 5.10 0.24 8.63
CA GLN A 48 6.47 -0.29 8.64
C GLN A 48 7.54 0.78 8.39
N GLY A 49 7.16 2.02 8.05
CA GLY A 49 8.13 3.07 7.78
C GLY A 49 8.89 2.91 6.45
N ASP A 50 8.30 2.22 5.47
CA ASP A 50 8.95 1.91 4.19
C ASP A 50 9.14 3.16 3.32
N ARG A 51 10.24 3.88 3.53
CA ARG A 51 10.60 5.05 2.71
C ARG A 51 10.87 4.69 1.25
N GLN A 52 11.10 3.42 0.92
CA GLN A 52 11.27 2.99 -0.48
C GLN A 52 9.98 3.14 -1.30
N SER A 53 8.81 3.22 -0.64
CA SER A 53 7.52 3.45 -1.30
C SER A 53 7.27 4.92 -1.67
N LEU A 54 8.06 5.88 -1.18
CA LEU A 54 7.84 7.32 -1.39
C LEU A 54 7.65 7.72 -2.87
N PRO A 55 8.50 7.27 -3.83
CA PRO A 55 8.31 7.62 -5.24
C PRO A 55 6.97 7.13 -5.79
N THR A 56 6.56 5.92 -5.43
CA THR A 56 5.28 5.34 -5.85
C THR A 56 4.11 6.11 -5.24
N LEU A 57 4.16 6.42 -3.95
CA LEU A 57 3.12 7.19 -3.27
C LEU A 57 2.98 8.60 -3.87
N GLN A 58 4.10 9.23 -4.25
CA GLN A 58 4.10 10.53 -4.93
C GLN A 58 3.39 10.48 -6.28
N MET A 59 3.69 9.46 -7.10
CA MET A 59 3.01 9.28 -8.38
C MET A 59 1.50 9.05 -8.19
N LEU A 60 1.12 8.22 -7.22
CA LEU A 60 -0.29 7.90 -6.96
C LEU A 60 -1.09 9.12 -6.51
N MET A 61 -0.57 9.93 -5.58
CA MET A 61 -1.28 11.12 -5.11
C MET A 61 -1.46 12.19 -6.20
N GLN A 62 -0.59 12.21 -7.21
CA GLN A 62 -0.64 13.16 -8.32
C GLN A 62 -1.39 12.62 -9.56
N SER A 63 -1.75 11.33 -9.57
CA SER A 63 -2.38 10.70 -10.73
C SER A 63 -3.84 11.14 -10.88
N PRO A 64 -4.24 11.80 -11.98
CA PRO A 64 -5.60 12.29 -12.16
C PRO A 64 -6.61 11.16 -12.43
N THR A 65 -6.14 10.01 -12.91
CA THR A 65 -6.97 8.83 -13.22
C THR A 65 -7.11 7.87 -12.04
N GLU A 66 -6.34 8.06 -10.98
CA GLU A 66 -6.36 7.21 -9.80
C GLU A 66 -7.60 7.51 -8.94
N GLN A 67 -8.08 6.51 -8.20
CA GLN A 67 -9.25 6.69 -7.33
C GLN A 67 -8.93 7.67 -6.19
N ALA A 68 -9.89 8.56 -5.86
CA ALA A 68 -9.70 9.59 -4.85
C ALA A 68 -9.18 9.02 -3.51
N SER A 69 -9.78 7.93 -3.02
CA SER A 69 -9.35 7.25 -1.79
C SER A 69 -7.89 6.79 -1.82
N ILE A 70 -7.41 6.32 -2.97
CA ILE A 70 -6.00 5.89 -3.14
C ILE A 70 -5.08 7.10 -3.14
N ARG A 71 -5.46 8.20 -3.81
CA ARG A 71 -4.68 9.44 -3.81
C ARG A 71 -4.55 10.03 -2.42
N ASP A 72 -5.65 10.09 -1.68
CA ASP A 72 -5.67 10.59 -0.29
C ASP A 72 -4.82 9.73 0.63
N ALA A 73 -4.97 8.40 0.55
CA ALA A 73 -4.14 7.47 1.31
C ALA A 73 -2.66 7.62 0.97
N ALA A 74 -2.32 7.76 -0.32
CA ALA A 74 -0.95 7.96 -0.77
C ALA A 74 -0.36 9.29 -0.28
N ALA A 75 -1.14 10.38 -0.31
CA ALA A 75 -0.71 11.68 0.21
C ALA A 75 -0.47 11.64 1.73
N GLN A 76 -1.35 10.99 2.48
CA GLN A 76 -1.17 10.82 3.93
C GLN A 76 0.06 9.97 4.27
N ALA A 77 0.23 8.85 3.57
CA ALA A 77 1.39 7.98 3.70
C ALA A 77 2.70 8.72 3.38
N TYR A 78 2.72 9.48 2.27
CA TYR A 78 3.88 10.25 1.84
C TYR A 78 4.31 11.28 2.89
N ARG A 79 3.37 12.04 3.46
CA ARG A 79 3.68 12.98 4.56
C ARG A 79 4.20 12.26 5.80
N THR A 80 3.60 11.13 6.15
CA THR A 80 3.98 10.35 7.34
C THR A 80 5.39 9.77 7.22
N LEU A 81 5.74 9.25 6.04
CA LEU A 81 7.03 8.64 5.76
C LEU A 81 8.15 9.65 5.48
N GLY A 82 7.80 10.80 4.88
CA GLY A 82 8.75 11.88 4.56
C GLY A 82 9.01 12.84 5.71
N GLY A 83 8.09 12.94 6.68
CA GLY A 83 8.25 13.78 7.88
C GLY A 83 8.85 13.07 9.09
N LYS A 84 9.11 11.76 8.99
CA LYS A 84 9.72 10.93 10.03
C LYS A 84 11.17 10.66 9.71
#